data_AF-A0A5K7Z0Z3-F1
#
_entry.id   AF-A0A5K7Z0Z3-F1
#
_cell.length_a   1.000
_cell.length_b   1.000
_cell.length_c   1.000
_cell.angle_alpha   90.00
_cell.angle_beta   90.00
_cell.angle_gamma   90.00
#
_symmetry.space_group_name_H-M   'P 1'
#
loop_
_entity.id
_entity.type
_entity.pdbx_description
1 polymer ?
#
loop_
_entity_poly.entity_id
_entity_poly.type
_entity_poly.pdbx_seq_one_letter_code
_entity_poly.pdbx_strand_id
1 'polypeptide(L)'
;MPFNIEKYRTTEYERRTEPVPVPALAAFFDDDEKPVIVVQNLTGPEVYRAEQRVAVNKNLEGLVKKLADGKGAEAIEAALEALGLGGSSVPDALAKAIAYVQFGCASVKLEQSDAVRLAEFHIDSFLKLFNAINRLTSLGHVPLGESNASGPPLGCRTPSPCAPEADSEGTDFSSK
;
A
#
# COMPACT_ATOMS: atom_id res chain seq x y z
N MET A 1 -7.70 -32.14 -0.92
CA MET A 1 -9.09 -32.10 -1.45
C MET A 1 -9.04 -31.59 -2.88
N PRO A 2 -9.88 -32.09 -3.80
CA PRO A 2 -9.94 -31.56 -5.17
C PRO A 2 -10.54 -30.16 -5.20
N PHE A 3 -10.19 -29.37 -6.23
CA PHE A 3 -10.72 -28.03 -6.45
C PHE A 3 -12.21 -28.09 -6.82
N ASN A 4 -13.06 -27.34 -6.10
CA ASN A 4 -14.50 -27.28 -6.36
C ASN A 4 -14.83 -26.12 -7.32
N ILE A 5 -14.99 -26.45 -8.61
CA ILE A 5 -15.25 -25.47 -9.66
C ILE A 5 -16.62 -24.78 -9.53
N GLU A 6 -17.64 -25.50 -9.06
CA GLU A 6 -18.99 -24.94 -8.91
C GLU A 6 -19.02 -23.90 -7.78
N LYS A 7 -18.32 -24.18 -6.68
CA LYS A 7 -18.13 -23.20 -5.60
C LYS A 7 -17.37 -21.97 -6.10
N TYR A 8 -16.29 -22.15 -6.85
CA TYR A 8 -15.53 -21.03 -7.42
C TYR A 8 -16.37 -20.12 -8.32
N ARG A 9 -17.24 -20.70 -9.17
CA ARG A 9 -18.10 -19.94 -10.10
C ARG A 9 -19.22 -19.16 -9.43
N THR A 10 -19.72 -19.66 -8.30
CA THR A 10 -20.85 -19.07 -7.57
C THR A 10 -20.41 -18.15 -6.43
N THR A 11 -19.11 -18.08 -6.15
CA THR A 11 -18.54 -17.20 -5.13
C THR A 11 -18.55 -15.76 -5.65
N GLU A 12 -19.14 -14.86 -4.87
CA GLU A 12 -19.00 -13.42 -5.08
C GLU A 12 -17.66 -12.95 -4.52
N TYR A 13 -17.03 -12.00 -5.21
CA TYR A 13 -15.72 -11.49 -4.86
C TYR A 13 -15.76 -9.98 -4.68
N GLU A 14 -15.04 -9.49 -3.68
CA GLU A 14 -14.92 -8.07 -3.37
C GLU A 14 -13.45 -7.63 -3.39
N ARG A 15 -13.23 -6.34 -3.67
CA ARG A 15 -11.88 -5.77 -3.75
C ARG A 15 -11.27 -5.74 -2.36
N ARG A 16 -10.00 -6.16 -2.28
CA ARG A 16 -9.18 -5.95 -1.10
C ARG A 16 -8.89 -4.47 -0.97
N THR A 17 -9.01 -3.95 0.25
CA THR A 17 -8.69 -2.56 0.57
C THR A 17 -7.70 -2.49 1.73
N GLU A 18 -6.88 -1.44 1.73
CA GLU A 18 -5.93 -1.19 2.80
C GLU A 18 -5.81 0.32 3.08
N PRO A 19 -5.89 0.76 4.34
CA PRO A 19 -5.59 2.12 4.72
C PRO A 19 -4.07 2.35 4.75
N VAL A 20 -3.56 3.28 3.94
CA VAL A 20 -2.13 3.62 3.87
C VAL A 20 -1.90 5.01 4.48
N PRO A 21 -1.07 5.12 5.54
CA PRO A 21 -0.75 6.41 6.15
C PRO A 21 0.19 7.22 5.24
N VAL A 22 -0.17 8.48 5.00
CA VAL A 22 0.53 9.45 4.13
C VAL A 22 0.81 10.77 4.87
N PRO A 23 1.60 10.76 5.96
CA PRO A 23 1.80 11.94 6.81
C PRO A 23 2.39 13.14 6.06
N ALA A 24 3.15 12.93 4.99
CA ALA A 24 3.70 14.00 4.16
C ALA A 24 2.63 14.80 3.40
N LEU A 25 1.41 14.26 3.30
CA LEU A 25 0.27 14.91 2.67
C LEU A 25 -0.69 15.55 3.67
N ALA A 26 -0.35 15.57 4.97
CA ALA A 26 -1.25 16.02 6.03
C ALA A 26 -1.82 17.44 5.81
N ALA A 27 -1.05 18.33 5.18
CA ALA A 27 -1.49 19.69 4.85
C ALA A 27 -2.63 19.76 3.80
N PHE A 28 -2.95 18.65 3.15
CA PHE A 28 -4.01 18.54 2.12
C PHE A 28 -5.24 17.77 2.61
N PHE A 29 -5.25 17.35 3.88
CA PHE A 29 -6.43 16.81 4.54
C PHE A 29 -7.13 17.92 5.31
N ASP A 30 -8.45 17.79 5.47
CA ASP A 30 -9.22 18.71 6.31
C ASP A 30 -8.77 18.62 7.77
N ASP A 31 -8.97 19.72 8.51
CA ASP A 31 -8.65 19.78 9.94
C ASP A 31 -9.36 18.62 10.68
N ASP A 32 -8.61 17.89 11.50
CA ASP A 32 -9.00 16.69 12.26
C ASP A 32 -9.07 15.34 11.50
N GLU A 33 -8.78 15.30 10.20
CA GLU A 33 -8.66 14.02 9.48
C GLU A 33 -7.27 13.40 9.60
N LYS A 34 -7.23 12.06 9.80
CA LYS A 34 -5.96 11.32 9.76
C LYS A 34 -5.50 11.26 8.30
N PRO A 35 -4.23 11.58 7.99
CA PRO A 35 -3.72 11.57 6.63
C PRO A 35 -3.52 10.14 6.14
N VAL A 36 -4.62 9.51 5.73
CA VAL A 36 -4.71 8.10 5.33
C VAL A 36 -5.44 8.04 4.01
N ILE A 37 -4.85 7.34 3.03
CA ILE A 37 -5.50 7.05 1.75
C ILE A 37 -5.85 5.57 1.74
N VAL A 38 -7.11 5.26 1.45
CA VAL A 38 -7.54 3.88 1.24
C VAL A 38 -7.23 3.48 -0.19
N VAL A 39 -6.44 2.43 -0.34
CA VAL A 39 -6.12 1.83 -1.63
C VAL A 39 -6.83 0.51 -1.82
N GLN A 40 -6.94 0.05 -3.06
CA GLN A 40 -7.56 -1.21 -3.43
C GLN A 40 -6.74 -1.99 -4.46
N ASN A 41 -6.99 -3.31 -4.53
CA ASN A 41 -6.42 -4.12 -5.61
C ASN A 41 -6.98 -3.74 -6.98
N LEU A 42 -6.17 -3.96 -8.01
CA LEU A 42 -6.59 -3.82 -9.40
C LEU A 42 -7.18 -5.12 -9.95
N THR A 43 -8.09 -4.97 -10.90
CA THR A 43 -8.61 -6.07 -11.73
C THR A 43 -7.67 -6.34 -12.90
N GLY A 44 -7.75 -7.55 -13.49
CA GLY A 44 -6.97 -7.90 -14.68
C GLY A 44 -7.06 -6.88 -15.83
N PRO A 45 -8.26 -6.38 -16.20
CA PRO A 45 -8.39 -5.32 -17.19
C PRO A 45 -7.71 -4.00 -16.81
N GLU A 46 -7.71 -3.61 -15.53
CA GLU A 46 -7.04 -2.39 -15.06
C GLU A 46 -5.52 -2.53 -15.09
N VAL A 47 -5.00 -3.71 -14.71
CA VAL A 47 -3.58 -4.03 -14.86
C VAL A 47 -3.17 -3.94 -16.32
N TYR A 48 -3.94 -4.53 -17.23
CA TYR A 48 -3.64 -4.46 -18.67
C TYR A 48 -3.73 -3.03 -19.22
N ARG A 49 -4.68 -2.21 -18.75
CA ARG A 49 -4.75 -0.77 -19.10
C ARG A 49 -3.54 0.01 -18.57
N ALA A 50 -3.04 -0.32 -17.38
CA ALA A 50 -1.82 0.26 -16.85
C ALA A 50 -0.60 -0.10 -17.71
N GLU A 51 -0.53 -1.33 -18.22
CA GLU A 51 0.52 -1.75 -19.16
C GLU A 51 0.40 -1.07 -20.52
N GLN A 52 -0.82 -0.89 -21.04
CA GLN A 52 -1.02 -0.15 -22.29
C GLN A 52 -0.58 1.32 -22.19
N ARG A 53 -0.60 1.92 -21.01
CA ARG A 53 -0.10 3.30 -20.83
C ARG A 53 1.39 3.43 -21.10
N VAL A 54 2.15 2.37 -20.86
CA VAL A 54 3.56 2.29 -21.25
C VAL A 54 3.68 2.33 -22.78
N ALA A 55 2.85 1.54 -23.48
CA ALA A 55 2.93 1.39 -24.93
C ALA A 55 2.39 2.57 -25.75
N VAL A 56 1.40 3.30 -25.24
CA VAL A 56 0.60 4.25 -26.05
C VAL A 56 0.92 5.72 -25.76
N ASN A 57 1.45 6.04 -24.58
CA ASN A 57 1.31 7.39 -24.04
C ASN A 57 2.56 8.26 -24.25
N LYS A 58 2.77 8.72 -25.50
CA LYS A 58 3.88 9.60 -25.91
C LYS A 58 3.96 10.92 -25.12
N ASN A 59 2.83 11.45 -24.67
CA ASN A 59 2.79 12.66 -23.83
C ASN A 59 3.30 12.40 -22.41
N LEU A 60 3.09 11.19 -21.88
CA LEU A 60 3.64 10.77 -20.59
C LEU A 60 5.13 10.55 -20.71
N GLU A 61 5.59 9.94 -21.81
CA GLU A 61 7.01 9.61 -22.03
C GLU A 61 7.93 10.82 -21.79
N GLY A 62 7.53 12.03 -22.23
CA GLY A 62 8.29 13.26 -21.99
C GLY A 62 8.32 13.73 -20.52
N LEU A 63 7.21 13.61 -19.79
CA LEU A 63 7.14 13.98 -18.36
C LEU A 63 7.83 12.93 -17.48
N VAL A 64 7.61 11.67 -17.81
CA VAL A 64 8.20 10.52 -17.16
C VAL A 64 9.71 10.50 -17.35
N LYS A 65 10.22 10.79 -18.56
CA LYS A 65 11.67 10.98 -18.78
C LYS A 65 12.21 12.11 -17.91
N LYS A 66 11.56 13.27 -17.89
CA LYS A 66 11.97 14.38 -17.01
C LYS A 66 11.99 14.02 -15.53
N LEU A 67 11.05 13.18 -15.08
CA LEU A 67 10.96 12.72 -13.71
C LEU A 67 12.01 11.63 -13.40
N ALA A 68 12.25 10.73 -14.36
CA ALA A 68 13.30 9.72 -14.33
C ALA A 68 14.72 10.30 -14.47
N ASP A 69 14.85 11.53 -15.00
CA ASP A 69 16.10 12.29 -15.05
C ASP A 69 16.18 13.34 -13.92
N GLY A 70 15.15 13.41 -13.06
CA GLY A 70 14.95 14.46 -12.05
C GLY A 70 15.48 14.13 -10.66
N LYS A 71 15.29 15.07 -9.72
CA LYS A 71 15.64 14.86 -8.30
C LYS A 71 14.71 13.81 -7.69
N GLY A 72 15.21 12.59 -7.52
CA GLY A 72 14.42 11.45 -7.05
C GLY A 72 14.47 10.24 -7.98
N ALA A 73 15.07 10.39 -9.17
CA ALA A 73 15.31 9.32 -10.14
C ALA A 73 15.91 8.05 -9.52
N GLU A 74 17.00 8.18 -8.76
CA GLU A 74 17.66 7.03 -8.12
C GLU A 74 16.76 6.32 -7.11
N ALA A 75 15.94 7.06 -6.37
CA ALA A 75 15.00 6.47 -5.41
C ALA A 75 13.84 5.76 -6.11
N ILE A 76 13.38 6.31 -7.25
CA ILE A 76 12.38 5.67 -8.12
C ILE A 76 12.95 4.38 -8.70
N GLU A 77 14.15 4.44 -9.29
CA GLU A 77 14.82 3.31 -9.91
C GLU A 77 15.07 2.18 -8.91
N ALA A 78 15.63 2.49 -7.74
CA ALA A 78 15.85 1.52 -6.69
C ALA A 78 14.56 0.88 -6.17
N ALA A 79 13.48 1.66 -6.05
CA ALA A 79 12.18 1.14 -5.63
C ALA A 79 11.55 0.25 -6.70
N LEU A 80 11.65 0.63 -7.97
CA LEU A 80 11.14 -0.16 -9.10
C LEU A 80 11.94 -1.45 -9.28
N GLU A 81 13.26 -1.41 -9.10
CA GLU A 81 14.13 -2.58 -9.12
C GLU A 81 13.78 -3.54 -7.97
N ALA A 82 13.58 -3.03 -6.75
CA ALA A 82 13.13 -3.83 -5.61
C ALA A 82 11.77 -4.51 -5.83
N LEU A 83 10.93 -3.96 -6.71
CA LEU A 83 9.61 -4.49 -7.06
C LEU A 83 9.63 -5.42 -8.29
N GLY A 84 10.82 -5.73 -8.83
CA GLY A 84 10.98 -6.59 -9.99
C GLY A 84 10.59 -5.91 -11.32
N LEU A 85 10.47 -4.59 -11.33
CA LEU A 85 10.16 -3.79 -12.53
C LEU A 85 11.42 -3.25 -13.23
N GLY A 86 12.62 -3.51 -12.69
CA GLY A 86 13.90 -3.08 -13.25
C GLY A 86 14.29 -3.70 -14.61
N GLY A 87 13.51 -4.67 -15.12
CA GLY A 87 13.70 -5.22 -16.47
C GLY A 87 13.05 -4.38 -17.59
N SER A 88 12.24 -3.38 -17.23
CA SER A 88 11.67 -2.39 -18.16
C SER A 88 12.50 -1.11 -18.10
N SER A 89 12.44 -0.24 -19.13
CA SER A 89 13.10 1.05 -19.02
C SER A 89 12.54 1.82 -17.80
N VAL A 90 13.36 2.57 -17.07
CA VAL A 90 12.91 3.36 -15.90
C VAL A 90 11.66 4.20 -16.23
N PRO A 91 11.55 4.82 -17.42
CA PRO A 91 10.32 5.50 -17.82
C PRO A 91 9.08 4.59 -17.87
N ASP A 92 9.21 3.39 -18.44
CA ASP A 92 8.10 2.45 -18.57
C ASP A 92 7.59 1.98 -17.21
N ALA A 93 8.52 1.66 -16.32
CA ALA A 93 8.22 1.22 -14.97
C ALA A 93 7.55 2.34 -14.15
N LEU A 94 7.99 3.59 -14.32
CA LEU A 94 7.36 4.76 -13.70
C LEU A 94 5.97 5.06 -14.28
N ALA A 95 5.78 4.95 -15.60
CA ALA A 95 4.48 5.12 -16.25
C ALA A 95 3.46 4.07 -15.76
N LYS A 96 3.91 2.82 -15.58
CA LYS A 96 3.10 1.76 -14.95
C LYS A 96 2.76 2.09 -13.50
N ALA A 97 3.74 2.54 -12.71
CA ALA A 97 3.51 2.92 -11.31
C ALA A 97 2.50 4.07 -11.16
N ILE A 98 2.59 5.11 -12.00
CA ILE A 98 1.63 6.22 -12.05
C ILE A 98 0.23 5.70 -12.34
N ALA A 99 0.09 4.77 -13.28
CA ALA A 99 -1.19 4.17 -13.60
C ALA A 99 -1.76 3.31 -12.47
N TYR A 100 -0.91 2.57 -11.77
CA TYR A 100 -1.32 1.78 -10.62
C TYR A 100 -1.86 2.66 -9.50
N VAL A 101 -1.15 3.73 -9.14
CA VAL A 101 -1.61 4.69 -8.12
C VAL A 101 -2.92 5.34 -8.55
N GLN A 102 -3.06 5.73 -9.81
CA GLN A 102 -4.30 6.32 -10.31
C GLN A 102 -5.51 5.38 -10.18
N PHE A 103 -5.37 4.11 -10.57
CA PHE A 103 -6.48 3.16 -10.56
C PHE A 103 -6.72 2.52 -9.19
N GLY A 104 -5.69 2.48 -8.34
CA GLY A 104 -5.70 1.78 -7.06
C GLY A 104 -6.09 2.65 -5.87
N CYS A 105 -6.21 3.98 -6.01
CA CYS A 105 -6.75 4.83 -4.96
C CYS A 105 -8.29 4.72 -4.91
N ALA A 106 -8.83 4.28 -3.77
CA ALA A 106 -10.26 4.08 -3.57
C ALA A 106 -10.93 5.27 -2.84
N SER A 107 -10.24 5.86 -1.85
CA SER A 107 -10.79 7.00 -1.09
C SER A 107 -10.72 8.33 -1.85
N VAL A 108 -9.78 8.45 -2.81
CA VAL A 108 -9.57 9.68 -3.60
C VAL A 108 -9.54 9.33 -5.07
N LYS A 109 -10.29 10.07 -5.88
CA LYS A 109 -10.21 9.98 -7.35
C LYS A 109 -9.03 10.81 -7.83
N LEU A 110 -7.94 10.13 -8.15
CA LEU A 110 -6.76 10.78 -8.75
C LEU A 110 -6.89 10.82 -10.27
N GLU A 111 -6.58 11.96 -10.87
CA GLU A 111 -6.27 12.01 -12.29
C GLU A 111 -4.80 11.67 -12.54
N GLN A 112 -4.45 11.47 -13.81
CA GLN A 112 -3.09 11.14 -14.21
C GLN A 112 -2.09 12.24 -13.81
N SER A 113 -2.48 13.51 -13.94
CA SER A 113 -1.66 14.67 -13.53
C SER A 113 -1.38 14.67 -12.03
N ASP A 114 -2.34 14.24 -11.21
CA ASP A 114 -2.21 14.23 -9.75
C ASP A 114 -1.23 13.14 -9.31
N ALA A 115 -1.30 11.96 -9.94
CA ALA A 115 -0.36 10.87 -9.70
C ALA A 115 1.08 11.23 -10.12
N VAL A 116 1.25 11.97 -11.23
CA VAL A 116 2.56 12.52 -11.63
C VAL A 116 3.06 13.52 -10.60
N ARG A 117 2.20 14.42 -10.12
CA ARG A 117 2.54 15.41 -9.10
C ARG A 117 2.93 14.76 -7.76
N LEU A 118 2.25 13.68 -7.37
CA LEU A 118 2.61 12.88 -6.21
C LEU A 118 4.00 12.25 -6.37
N ALA A 119 4.31 11.72 -7.55
CA ALA A 119 5.63 11.15 -7.83
C ALA A 119 6.75 12.20 -7.83
N GLU A 120 6.45 13.45 -8.22
CA GLU A 120 7.41 14.57 -8.27
C GLU A 120 7.68 15.19 -6.88
N PHE A 121 6.64 15.47 -6.09
CA PHE A 121 6.79 16.23 -4.84
C PHE A 121 6.70 15.37 -3.58
N HIS A 122 6.05 14.20 -3.64
CA HIS A 122 5.76 13.36 -2.48
C HIS A 122 6.12 11.88 -2.75
N ILE A 123 7.33 11.68 -3.26
CA ILE A 123 7.85 10.38 -3.73
C ILE A 123 7.69 9.23 -2.71
N ASP A 124 7.95 9.47 -1.43
CA ASP A 124 7.79 8.45 -0.38
C ASP A 124 6.33 8.01 -0.23
N SER A 125 5.39 8.95 -0.27
CA SER A 125 3.95 8.63 -0.21
C SER A 125 3.50 7.92 -1.48
N PHE A 126 3.98 8.36 -2.66
CA PHE A 126 3.72 7.71 -3.93
C PHE A 126 4.16 6.24 -3.94
N LEU A 127 5.40 5.96 -3.52
CA LEU A 127 5.93 4.60 -3.48
C LEU A 127 5.21 3.72 -2.45
N LYS A 128 4.83 4.26 -1.28
CA LYS A 128 4.02 3.54 -0.29
C LYS A 128 2.66 3.10 -0.87
N LEU A 129 1.96 4.02 -1.54
CA LEU A 129 0.69 3.72 -2.19
C LEU A 129 0.86 2.67 -3.28
N PHE A 130 1.86 2.85 -4.15
CA PHE A 130 2.16 1.91 -5.21
C PHE A 130 2.46 0.50 -4.68
N ASN A 131 3.30 0.38 -3.66
CA ASN A 131 3.66 -0.90 -3.04
C ASN A 131 2.46 -1.60 -2.42
N ALA A 132 1.60 -0.85 -1.71
CA ALA A 132 0.37 -1.39 -1.15
C ALA A 132 -0.57 -1.90 -2.25
N ILE A 133 -0.82 -1.10 -3.30
CA ILE A 133 -1.66 -1.48 -4.43
C ILE A 133 -1.10 -2.71 -5.15
N ASN A 134 0.21 -2.75 -5.41
CA ASN A 134 0.85 -3.86 -6.10
C ASN A 134 0.70 -5.15 -5.27
N ARG A 135 0.97 -5.08 -3.96
CA ARG A 135 0.79 -6.20 -3.03
C ARG A 135 -0.65 -6.70 -3.00
N LEU A 136 -1.64 -5.80 -2.85
CA LEU A 136 -3.06 -6.17 -2.86
C LEU A 136 -3.47 -6.80 -4.20
N THR A 137 -2.94 -6.28 -5.31
CA THR A 137 -3.20 -6.82 -6.66
C THR A 137 -2.66 -8.24 -6.80
N SER A 138 -1.48 -8.54 -6.26
CA SER A 138 -0.93 -9.91 -6.25
C SER A 138 -1.75 -10.87 -5.38
N LEU A 139 -2.45 -10.39 -4.35
CA LEU A 139 -3.31 -11.20 -3.49
C LEU A 139 -4.69 -11.50 -4.09
N GLY A 140 -5.06 -10.82 -5.18
CA GLY A 140 -6.37 -10.93 -5.82
C GLY A 140 -7.53 -10.44 -4.94
N HIS A 141 -8.76 -10.71 -5.39
CA HIS A 141 -9.97 -10.37 -4.65
C HIS A 141 -10.21 -11.38 -3.51
N VAL A 142 -10.96 -10.98 -2.48
CA VAL A 142 -11.45 -11.94 -1.46
C VAL A 142 -12.85 -12.42 -1.82
N PRO A 143 -13.19 -13.67 -1.49
CA PRO A 143 -14.58 -14.09 -1.40
C PRO A 143 -15.35 -13.20 -0.45
N LEU A 144 -16.59 -12.85 -0.82
CA LEU A 144 -17.49 -12.03 -0.02
C LEU A 144 -17.69 -12.69 1.36
N GLY A 145 -17.44 -11.91 2.42
CA GLY A 145 -17.59 -12.37 3.81
C GLY A 145 -16.35 -13.03 4.44
N GLU A 146 -15.25 -13.17 3.69
CA GLU A 146 -13.92 -13.42 4.28
C GLU A 146 -13.27 -12.09 4.70
N SER A 147 -12.38 -12.13 5.70
CA SER A 147 -11.75 -10.91 6.22
C SER A 147 -10.94 -10.21 5.13
N ASN A 148 -11.36 -8.98 4.81
CA ASN A 148 -10.69 -8.07 3.89
C ASN A 148 -9.51 -7.32 4.54
N ALA A 149 -9.36 -7.42 5.87
CA ALA A 149 -8.37 -6.68 6.61
C ALA A 149 -6.96 -7.24 6.37
N SER A 150 -6.15 -6.50 5.61
CA SER A 150 -4.69 -6.63 5.70
C SER A 150 -4.19 -5.80 6.89
N GLY A 151 -4.50 -6.23 8.12
CA GLY A 151 -3.88 -5.70 9.33
C GLY A 151 -2.80 -6.65 9.85
N PRO A 152 -1.77 -6.18 10.58
CA PRO A 152 -1.00 -7.05 11.46
C PRO A 152 -1.96 -7.77 12.42
N PRO A 153 -1.63 -8.96 12.94
CA PRO A 153 -2.46 -9.60 13.94
C PRO A 153 -2.73 -8.62 15.08
N LEU A 154 -4.02 -8.49 15.44
CA LEU A 154 -4.45 -7.82 16.67
C LEU A 154 -3.49 -8.24 17.79
N GLY A 155 -2.92 -7.22 18.44
CA GLY A 155 -1.73 -7.33 19.26
C GLY A 155 -1.67 -8.61 20.10
N CYS A 156 -0.47 -9.19 20.16
CA CYS A 156 -0.07 -9.98 21.31
C CYS A 156 -0.62 -9.29 22.55
N ARG A 157 -1.51 -9.97 23.28
CA ARG A 157 -1.66 -9.72 24.70
C ARG A 157 -0.27 -9.93 25.29
N THR A 158 0.51 -8.87 25.40
CA THR A 158 1.58 -8.83 26.38
C THR A 158 0.89 -9.05 27.72
N PRO A 159 1.20 -10.13 28.47
CA PRO A 159 0.84 -10.13 29.88
C PRO A 159 1.52 -8.91 30.49
N SER A 160 0.71 -8.02 31.05
CA SER A 160 1.14 -6.86 31.80
C SER A 160 2.20 -7.28 32.83
N PRO A 161 3.41 -6.71 32.83
CA PRO A 161 4.34 -6.89 33.93
C PRO A 161 4.08 -5.75 34.92
N CYS A 162 3.20 -5.98 35.89
CA CYS A 162 3.13 -5.12 37.08
C CYS A 162 2.53 -5.86 38.27
N ALA A 163 3.41 -6.44 39.07
CA ALA A 163 3.39 -6.22 40.50
C ALA A 163 4.85 -6.17 40.97
N PRO A 164 5.34 -5.05 41.53
CA PRO A 164 6.44 -5.12 42.47
C PRO A 164 5.84 -5.65 43.78
N GLU A 165 6.22 -6.85 44.21
CA GLU A 165 6.04 -7.23 45.60
C GLU A 165 6.90 -6.29 46.43
N ALA A 166 6.25 -5.31 47.03
CA ALA A 166 6.85 -4.43 48.02
C ALA A 166 7.12 -5.28 49.27
N ASP A 167 8.39 -5.39 49.60
CA ASP A 167 8.87 -5.75 50.92
C ASP A 167 8.09 -4.93 51.98
N SER A 168 7.51 -5.62 52.96
CA SER A 168 7.16 -5.00 54.23
C SER A 168 7.67 -5.88 55.36
N GLU A 169 8.48 -5.23 56.18
CA GLU A 169 9.29 -5.76 57.25
C GLU A 169 8.46 -6.27 58.43
N GLY A 170 8.99 -7.31 59.09
CA GLY A 170 9.26 -7.30 60.53
C GLY A 170 8.07 -7.39 61.50
N THR A 171 8.04 -8.49 62.24
CA THR A 171 7.94 -8.65 63.72
C THR A 171 7.25 -9.98 64.04
N ASP A 172 7.57 -10.79 65.04
CA ASP A 172 8.64 -10.93 66.02
C ASP A 172 8.32 -12.28 66.77
N PHE A 173 9.24 -12.75 67.62
CA PHE A 173 8.97 -13.62 68.78
C PHE A 173 9.05 -15.19 68.70
N SER A 174 10.26 -15.68 69.03
CA SER A 174 10.60 -16.54 70.19
C SER A 174 10.62 -18.09 70.15
N SER A 175 11.79 -18.58 70.58
CA SER A 175 12.06 -19.73 71.48
C SER A 175 11.98 -21.16 70.94
N LYS A 176 13.14 -21.82 70.76
CA LYS A 176 13.82 -22.61 71.82
C LYS A 176 15.22 -23.03 71.39
#